data_AF-A0A1V5KFV8-F1
#
_entry.id   AF-A0A1V5KFV8-F1
#
_cell.length_a   1.000
_cell.length_b   1.000
_cell.length_c   1.000
_cell.angle_alpha   90.00
_cell.angle_beta   90.00
_cell.angle_gamma   90.00
#
_symmetry.space_group_name_H-M   'P 1'
#
loop_
_entity.id
_entity.type
_entity.pdbx_description
1 polymer ?
#
loop_
_entity_poly.entity_id
_entity_poly.type
_entity_poly.pdbx_seq_one_letter_code
_entity_poly.pdbx_strand_id
1 'polypeptide(L)'
;MFLALSAPEISHLRQFLDADEDCEALSGNEYVADLYALDAPVSLNLVFADGGCEIDGASYLAFDEELDGYYMSEPISSPEEIRRALMEAGALRARE
;
A
#
# COMPACT_ATOMS: atom_id res chain seq x y z
N MET A 1 -0.27 -10.62 5.88
CA MET A 1 1.16 -10.63 6.31
C MET A 1 1.42 -9.40 7.18
N PHE A 2 2.43 -9.37 8.05
CA PHE A 2 2.64 -8.21 8.94
C PHE A 2 3.81 -7.33 8.50
N LEU A 3 3.54 -6.03 8.34
CA LEU A 3 4.54 -4.99 8.12
C LEU A 3 4.77 -4.21 9.42
N ALA A 4 5.90 -4.48 10.08
CA ALA A 4 6.27 -3.76 11.29
C ALA A 4 6.58 -2.29 10.96
N LEU A 5 5.92 -1.36 11.63
CA LEU A 5 6.08 0.09 11.46
C LEU A 5 6.21 0.75 12.83
N SER A 6 7.09 1.73 12.93
CA SER A 6 7.16 2.60 14.11
C SER A 6 5.97 3.57 14.15
N ALA A 7 5.65 4.10 15.33
CA ALA A 7 4.61 5.12 15.48
C ALA A 7 4.69 6.29 14.47
N PRO A 8 5.86 6.90 14.20
CA PRO A 8 5.95 7.94 13.17
C PRO A 8 5.73 7.42 11.74
N GLU A 9 6.18 6.21 11.41
CA GLU A 9 5.89 5.58 10.11
C GLU A 9 4.38 5.36 9.95
N ILE A 10 3.68 4.92 11.01
CA ILE A 10 2.22 4.73 11.01
C ILE A 10 1.51 6.08 10.79
N SER A 11 1.90 7.13 11.51
CA SER A 11 1.29 8.45 11.35
C SER A 11 1.49 9.03 9.95
N HIS A 12 2.69 8.88 9.39
CA HIS A 12 3.01 9.34 8.03
C HIS A 12 2.23 8.55 6.98
N LEU A 13 2.17 7.22 7.10
CA LEU A 13 1.39 6.38 6.20
C LEU A 13 -0.10 6.73 6.23
N ARG A 14 -0.69 6.93 7.41
CA ARG A 14 -2.10 7.37 7.52
C ARG A 14 -2.34 8.70 6.82
N GLN A 15 -1.47 9.68 7.04
CA GLN A 15 -1.58 10.98 6.38
C GLN A 15 -1.49 10.86 4.85
N PHE A 16 -0.61 9.98 4.34
CA PHE A 16 -0.52 9.69 2.92
C PHE A 16 -1.85 9.11 2.40
N LEU A 17 -2.35 8.05 3.05
CA LEU A 17 -3.59 7.36 2.65
C LEU A 17 -4.82 8.27 2.70
N ASP A 18 -4.90 9.16 3.69
CA ASP A 18 -6.01 10.11 3.81
C ASP A 18 -5.96 11.24 2.77
N ALA A 19 -4.82 11.45 2.12
CA ALA A 19 -4.59 12.56 1.19
C ALA A 19 -4.60 12.14 -0.30
N ASP A 20 -4.44 10.86 -0.58
CA ASP A 20 -4.37 10.29 -1.92
C ASP A 20 -5.77 9.86 -2.40
N GLU A 21 -6.14 10.20 -3.63
CA GLU A 21 -7.48 9.94 -4.18
C GLU A 21 -7.70 8.47 -4.58
N ASP A 22 -6.61 7.74 -4.83
CA ASP A 22 -6.62 6.31 -5.15
C ASP A 22 -6.54 5.44 -3.87
N CYS A 23 -6.65 6.07 -2.70
CA CYS A 23 -6.73 5.43 -1.40
C CYS A 23 -8.10 5.65 -0.76
N GLU A 24 -8.70 4.58 -0.23
CA GLU A 24 -10.01 4.62 0.42
C GLU A 24 -9.94 4.04 1.84
N ALA A 25 -10.42 4.82 2.82
CA ALA A 25 -10.64 4.32 4.17
C ALA A 25 -11.93 3.47 4.22
N LEU A 26 -11.79 2.17 4.42
CA LEU A 26 -12.94 1.25 4.57
C LEU A 26 -13.53 1.31 5.98
N SER A 27 -12.68 1.51 6.99
CA SER A 27 -13.07 1.66 8.40
C SER A 27 -12.05 2.50 9.17
N GLY A 28 -12.23 2.69 10.49
CA GLY A 28 -11.33 3.55 11.29
C GLY A 28 -9.86 3.10 11.36
N ASN A 29 -9.57 1.86 10.95
CA ASN A 29 -8.23 1.29 10.91
C ASN A 29 -7.94 0.48 9.65
N GLU A 30 -8.81 0.50 8.65
CA GLU A 30 -8.66 -0.28 7.41
C GLU A 30 -8.69 0.62 6.18
N TYR A 31 -7.77 0.38 5.25
CA TYR A 31 -7.62 1.13 4.02
C TYR A 31 -7.38 0.19 2.85
N VAL A 32 -7.94 0.53 1.69
CA VAL A 32 -7.49 0.04 0.39
C VAL A 32 -6.67 1.14 -0.26
N ALA A 33 -5.55 0.78 -0.88
CA ALA A 33 -4.65 1.72 -1.54
C ALA A 33 -4.20 1.15 -2.88
N ASP A 34 -4.54 1.85 -3.96
CA ASP A 34 -4.03 1.57 -5.29
C ASP A 34 -2.93 2.58 -5.64
N LEU A 35 -1.70 2.09 -5.80
CA LEU A 35 -0.51 2.92 -6.02
C LEU A 35 -0.12 2.86 -7.50
N TYR A 36 -0.80 3.66 -8.34
CA TYR A 36 -0.58 3.66 -9.79
C TYR A 36 0.70 4.36 -10.24
N ALA A 37 1.22 5.29 -9.44
CA ALA A 37 2.38 6.11 -9.79
C ALA A 37 3.74 5.38 -9.67
N LEU A 38 3.73 4.07 -9.45
CA LEU A 38 4.93 3.23 -9.30
C LEU A 38 5.38 2.64 -10.65
N ASP A 39 6.65 2.29 -10.77
CA ASP A 39 7.15 1.53 -11.94
C ASP A 39 6.45 0.16 -12.04
N ALA A 40 6.15 -0.45 -10.89
CA ALA A 40 5.30 -1.63 -10.77
C ALA A 40 4.10 -1.30 -9.86
N PRO A 41 2.96 -0.87 -10.43
CA PRO A 41 1.77 -0.51 -9.67
C PRO A 41 1.28 -1.63 -8.76
N VAL A 42 0.77 -1.28 -7.58
CA VAL A 42 0.30 -2.26 -6.59
C VAL A 42 -1.04 -1.84 -5.99
N SER A 43 -1.86 -2.84 -5.65
CA SER A 43 -3.05 -2.67 -4.82
C SER A 43 -2.81 -3.34 -3.47
N LEU A 44 -3.18 -2.66 -2.39
CA LEU A 44 -2.96 -3.09 -1.00
C LEU A 44 -4.26 -2.98 -0.20
N ASN A 45 -4.56 -3.99 0.62
CA ASN A 45 -5.49 -3.87 1.73
C ASN A 45 -4.70 -3.87 3.06
N LEU A 46 -4.88 -2.80 3.83
CA LEU A 46 -4.07 -2.41 4.99
C LEU A 46 -4.97 -2.32 6.22
N VAL A 47 -4.67 -3.09 7.26
CA VAL A 47 -5.31 -3.00 8.57
C VAL A 47 -4.28 -2.55 9.61
N PHE A 48 -4.44 -1.35 10.16
CA PHE A 48 -3.58 -0.85 11.22
C PHE A 48 -3.78 -1.61 12.52
N ALA A 49 -2.67 -2.05 13.11
CA ALA A 49 -2.61 -2.77 14.37
C ALA A 49 -1.47 -2.23 15.25
N ASP A 50 -1.39 -2.71 16.49
CA ASP A 50 -0.34 -2.27 17.42
C ASP A 50 1.05 -2.64 16.88
N GLY A 51 1.94 -1.64 16.75
CA GLY A 51 3.30 -1.83 16.23
C GLY A 51 3.44 -2.03 14.72
N GLY A 52 2.38 -1.83 13.92
CA GLY A 52 2.50 -1.94 12.46
C GLY A 52 1.18 -1.94 11.70
N CYS A 53 1.20 -2.65 10.59
CA CYS A 53 0.03 -2.87 9.74
C CYS A 53 0.00 -4.32 9.28
N GLU A 54 -1.16 -4.95 9.41
CA GLU A 54 -1.45 -6.21 8.73
C GLU A 54 -1.86 -5.91 7.29
N ILE A 55 -1.23 -6.60 6.35
CA ILE A 55 -1.56 -6.56 4.93
C ILE A 55 -2.43 -7.77 4.62
N ASP A 56 -3.73 -7.54 4.47
CA ASP A 56 -4.72 -8.58 4.21
C ASP A 56 -4.73 -9.00 2.73
N GLY A 57 -4.33 -8.10 1.84
CA GLY A 57 -4.17 -8.38 0.42
C GLY A 57 -3.10 -7.47 -0.19
N ALA A 58 -2.30 -8.02 -1.08
CA ALA A 58 -1.35 -7.25 -1.87
C ALA A 58 -1.15 -7.93 -3.22
N SER A 59 -1.26 -7.16 -4.30
CA SER A 59 -1.04 -7.64 -5.66
C SER A 59 -0.42 -6.55 -6.50
N TYR A 60 0.43 -6.94 -7.45
CA TYR A 60 0.78 -6.08 -8.57
C TYR A 60 -0.46 -5.80 -9.42
N LEU A 61 -0.45 -4.66 -10.10
CA LEU A 61 -1.44 -4.29 -11.09
C LEU A 61 -0.77 -4.26 -12.47
N ALA A 62 -1.42 -4.86 -13.45
CA ALA A 62 -1.00 -4.82 -14.84
C ALA A 62 -2.05 -4.06 -15.67
N PHE A 63 -1.59 -3.20 -16.57
CA PHE A 63 -2.46 -2.53 -17.52
C PHE A 63 -2.84 -3.51 -18.64
N ASP A 64 -4.13 -3.66 -18.88
CA ASP A 64 -4.69 -4.42 -19.99
C ASP A 64 -5.11 -3.44 -21.09
N GLU A 65 -4.44 -3.48 -22.25
CA GLU A 65 -4.71 -2.57 -23.37
C GLU A 65 -6.06 -2.84 -24.05
N GLU A 66 -6.59 -4.06 -23.97
CA GLU A 66 -7.89 -4.41 -24.57
C GLU A 66 -9.04 -3.86 -23.74
N LEU A 67 -8.88 -3.92 -22.41
CA LEU A 67 -9.87 -3.46 -21.44
C LEU A 67 -9.68 -2.00 -21.01
N ASP A 68 -8.56 -1.37 -21.40
CA ASP A 68 -8.18 0.01 -21.09
C ASP A 68 -8.18 0.29 -19.58
N GLY A 69 -7.53 -0.59 -18.80
CA GLY A 69 -7.54 -0.48 -17.34
C GLY A 69 -6.51 -1.34 -16.63
N TYR A 70 -6.28 -1.05 -15.35
CA TYR A 70 -5.40 -1.83 -14.46
C TYR A 70 -6.18 -2.94 -13.77
N TYR A 71 -5.58 -4.14 -13.73
CA TYR A 71 -6.15 -5.32 -13.08
C TYR A 71 -5.11 -6.03 -12.22
N MET A 72 -5.59 -6.73 -11.18
CA MET A 72 -4.73 -7.56 -10.32
C MET A 72 -4.04 -8.64 -11.16
N SER A 73 -2.72 -8.71 -11.03
CA SER A 73 -1.89 -9.70 -11.72
C SER A 73 -1.32 -10.71 -10.72
N GLU A 74 -0.10 -10.48 -10.22
CA GLU A 74 0.62 -11.40 -9.35
C GLU A 74 0.48 -10.97 -7.88
N PRO A 75 0.19 -11.91 -6.95
CA PRO A 75 0.12 -11.59 -5.53
C PRO A 75 1.51 -11.28 -4.97
N ILE A 76 1.60 -10.25 -4.15
CA ILE A 76 2.80 -9.91 -3.40
C ILE A 76 2.75 -10.66 -2.07
N SER A 77 3.77 -11.46 -1.78
CA SER A 77 3.87 -12.23 -0.52
C SER A 77 5.01 -11.77 0.39
N SER A 78 5.78 -10.76 -0.02
CA SER A 78 6.96 -10.28 0.71
C SER A 78 6.70 -8.93 1.38
N PRO A 79 6.84 -8.83 2.72
CA PRO A 79 6.76 -7.55 3.43
C PRO A 79 7.83 -6.54 2.97
N GLU A 80 8.97 -7.02 2.47
CA GLU A 80 10.04 -6.15 1.97
C GLU A 80 9.64 -5.49 0.65
N GLU A 81 8.95 -6.21 -0.24
CA GLU A 81 8.44 -5.66 -1.50
C GLU A 81 7.37 -4.60 -1.23
N ILE A 82 6.44 -4.87 -0.31
CA ILE A 82 5.43 -3.87 0.11
C ILE A 82 6.09 -2.64 0.70
N ARG A 83 7.10 -2.82 1.56
CA ARG A 83 7.83 -1.69 2.13
C ARG A 83 8.49 -0.85 1.03
N ARG A 84 9.08 -1.48 0.01
CA ARG A 84 9.69 -0.77 -1.12
C ARG A 84 8.65 0.01 -1.91
N ALA A 85 7.52 -0.62 -2.25
CA ALA A 85 6.42 0.06 -2.95
C ALA A 85 5.90 1.28 -2.18
N LEU A 86 5.69 1.14 -0.86
CA LEU A 86 5.29 2.25 0.00
C LEU A 86 6.35 3.34 0.11
N MET A 87 7.64 3.00 0.08
CA MET A 87 8.72 4.00 0.06
C MET A 87 8.80 4.73 -1.29
N GLU A 88 8.65 4.01 -2.39
CA GLU A 88 8.64 4.56 -3.75
C GLU A 88 7.45 5.51 -3.96
N ALA A 89 6.27 5.16 -3.42
CA ALA A 89 5.09 6.01 -3.39
C ALA A 89 5.26 7.25 -2.48
N GLY A 90 6.31 7.32 -1.65
CA GLY A 90 6.46 8.37 -0.63
C GLY A 90 5.57 8.19 0.61
N ALA A 91 4.84 7.07 0.69
CA ALA A 91 4.00 6.67 1.81
C ALA A 91 4.80 6.20 3.04
N LEU A 92 6.09 5.89 2.87
CA LEU A 92 7.06 5.65 3.95
C LEU A 92 8.35 6.41 3.68
N ARG A 93 9.01 6.87 4.74
CA ARG A 93 10.35 7.46 4.66
C ARG A 93 11.41 6.42 5.01
N ALA A 94 12.58 6.53 4.39
CA ALA A 94 13.76 5.78 4.84
C ALA A 94 14.03 6.13 6.31
N ARG A 95 14.33 5.10 7.12
CA ARG A 95 14.71 5.31 8.52
C ARG A 95 16.05 6.04 8.54
N GLU A 96 16.07 7.25 9.10
CA GLU A 96 17.29 8.00 9.41
C GLU A 96 18.05 7.37 10.60
#